data_AF-A0A943MN01-F1
#
_entry.id   AF-A0A943MN01-F1
#
_cell.length_a   1.000
_cell.length_b   1.000
_cell.length_c   1.000
_cell.angle_alpha   90.00
_cell.angle_beta   90.00
_cell.angle_gamma   90.00
#
_symmetry.space_group_name_H-M   'P 1'
#
loop_
_entity.id
_entity.type
_entity.pdbx_description
1 polymer ?
#
loop_
_entity_poly.entity_id
_entity_poly.type
_entity_poly.pdbx_seq_one_letter_code
_entity_poly.pdbx_strand_id
1 'polypeptide(L)'
;MGIIGSSYVAEAAAINALMGFIVVIILVSLLGIAAQVLLGLATYNDAKARGNSDPAMWGLLVGILGWIPGIVYLCVRNHRANRLMACPQCGFAHRVAEPFCPQCHVQNPYSAPFQNPLAAQQAHRAKLLLIWGIVAYVAVILLAIISVFWLTASLIGVAMY
;
A
#
# COMPACT_ATOMS: atom_id res chain seq x y z
N MET A 1 50.91 23.17 -15.84
CA MET A 1 50.25 22.45 -14.74
C MET A 1 48.75 22.79 -14.56
N GLY A 2 48.21 23.89 -15.09
CA GLY A 2 46.87 24.39 -14.73
C GLY A 2 45.64 23.83 -15.46
N ILE A 3 45.77 23.28 -16.68
CA ILE A 3 44.61 22.81 -17.47
C ILE A 3 44.28 21.33 -17.17
N ILE A 4 45.31 20.48 -17.07
CA ILE A 4 45.17 19.08 -16.65
C ILE A 4 44.62 19.00 -15.21
N GLY A 5 44.96 20.02 -14.39
CA GLY A 5 44.41 20.39 -13.09
C GLY A 5 42.89 20.35 -12.94
N SER A 6 42.22 21.04 -13.88
CA SER A 6 40.80 21.36 -13.80
C SER A 6 39.92 20.24 -14.37
N SER A 7 40.41 19.49 -15.37
CA SER A 7 39.66 18.36 -15.92
C SER A 7 39.49 17.21 -14.92
N TYR A 8 40.53 16.86 -14.14
CA TYR A 8 40.41 15.76 -13.17
C TYR A 8 39.45 16.08 -12.01
N VAL A 9 39.35 17.34 -11.57
CA VAL A 9 38.42 17.72 -10.49
C VAL A 9 36.97 17.69 -10.98
N ALA A 10 36.72 18.13 -12.22
CA ALA A 10 35.40 18.06 -12.84
C ALA A 10 34.93 16.60 -13.02
N GLU A 11 35.82 15.73 -13.53
CA GLU A 11 35.55 14.30 -13.68
C GLU A 11 35.26 13.62 -12.33
N ALA A 12 36.09 13.89 -11.30
CA ALA A 12 35.88 13.34 -9.96
C ALA A 12 34.56 13.81 -9.32
N ALA A 13 34.20 15.08 -9.50
CA ALA A 13 32.94 15.63 -9.01
C ALA A 13 31.72 15.01 -9.71
N ALA A 14 31.78 14.79 -11.03
CA ALA A 14 30.73 14.10 -11.78
C ALA A 14 30.56 12.65 -11.31
N ILE A 15 31.66 11.92 -11.12
CA ILE A 15 31.62 10.53 -10.62
C ILE A 15 31.01 10.49 -9.22
N ASN A 16 31.39 11.39 -8.31
CA ASN A 16 30.82 11.44 -6.97
C ASN A 16 29.31 11.75 -6.99
N ALA A 17 28.86 12.66 -7.85
CA ALA A 17 27.44 12.96 -8.02
C ALA A 17 26.65 11.74 -8.54
N LEU A 18 27.20 11.03 -9.54
CA LEU A 18 26.60 9.82 -10.09
C LEU A 18 26.54 8.69 -9.05
N MET A 19 27.63 8.46 -8.31
CA MET A 19 27.66 7.45 -7.25
C MET A 19 26.65 7.77 -6.13
N GLY A 20 26.55 9.03 -5.72
CA GLY A 20 25.52 9.48 -4.77
C GLY A 20 24.11 9.22 -5.29
N PHE A 21 23.86 9.51 -6.57
CA PHE A 21 22.56 9.26 -7.19
C PHE A 21 22.20 7.77 -7.26
N ILE A 22 23.15 6.90 -7.59
CA ILE A 22 22.96 5.43 -7.58
C ILE A 22 22.57 4.95 -6.18
N VAL A 23 23.25 5.43 -5.13
CA VAL A 23 22.91 5.09 -3.73
C VAL A 23 21.47 5.51 -3.42
N VAL A 24 21.07 6.72 -3.83
CA VAL A 24 19.69 7.18 -3.62
C VAL A 24 18.68 6.34 -4.40
N ILE A 25 18.97 5.94 -5.65
CA ILE A 25 18.10 5.03 -6.42
C ILE A 25 17.89 3.70 -5.67
N ILE A 26 18.95 3.11 -5.12
CA ILE A 26 18.86 1.87 -4.35
C ILE A 26 17.96 2.08 -3.12
N LEU A 27 18.16 3.16 -2.38
CA LEU A 27 17.33 3.49 -1.21
C LEU A 27 15.86 3.71 -1.57
N VAL A 28 15.59 4.46 -2.63
CA VAL A 28 14.24 4.72 -3.17
C VAL A 28 13.58 3.39 -3.58
N SER A 29 14.33 2.49 -4.22
CA SER A 29 13.82 1.17 -4.64
C SER A 29 13.47 0.29 -3.44
N LEU A 30 14.33 0.23 -2.43
CA LEU A 30 14.10 -0.54 -1.20
C LEU A 30 12.87 0.01 -0.43
N LEU A 31 12.76 1.32 -0.29
CA LEU A 31 11.60 1.97 0.33
C LEU A 31 10.32 1.75 -0.48
N GLY A 32 10.41 1.78 -1.81
CA GLY A 32 9.29 1.48 -2.71
C GLY A 32 8.78 0.06 -2.55
N ILE A 33 9.68 -0.93 -2.48
CA ILE A 33 9.32 -2.33 -2.21
C ILE A 33 8.68 -2.45 -0.83
N ALA A 34 9.26 -1.82 0.21
CA ALA A 34 8.70 -1.83 1.55
C ALA A 34 7.29 -1.22 1.59
N ALA A 35 7.05 -0.10 0.91
CA ALA A 35 5.73 0.53 0.81
C ALA A 35 4.69 -0.42 0.18
N GLN A 36 5.09 -1.17 -0.86
CA GLN A 36 4.24 -2.13 -1.54
C GLN A 36 3.91 -3.35 -0.67
N VAL A 37 4.90 -3.86 0.08
CA VAL A 37 4.67 -4.91 1.08
C VAL A 37 3.70 -4.44 2.16
N LEU A 38 3.86 -3.20 2.67
CA LEU A 38 2.95 -2.62 3.66
C LEU A 38 1.52 -2.50 3.13
N LEU A 39 1.34 -2.03 1.89
CA LEU A 39 0.03 -1.95 1.22
C LEU A 39 -0.62 -3.32 1.03
N GLY A 40 0.15 -4.33 0.62
CA GLY A 40 -0.33 -5.71 0.50
C GLY A 40 -0.76 -6.29 1.85
N LEU A 41 0.04 -6.11 2.90
CA LEU A 41 -0.28 -6.56 4.25
C LEU A 41 -1.47 -5.80 4.86
N ALA A 42 -1.62 -4.50 4.55
CA ALA A 42 -2.77 -3.72 4.96
C ALA A 42 -4.06 -4.29 4.34
N THR A 43 -4.03 -4.58 3.05
CA THR A 43 -5.16 -5.16 2.31
C THR A 43 -5.51 -6.55 2.83
N TYR A 44 -4.50 -7.39 3.07
CA TYR A 44 -4.69 -8.73 3.64
C TYR A 44 -5.40 -8.70 5.00
N ASN A 45 -4.94 -7.82 5.90
CA ASN A 45 -5.54 -7.68 7.22
C ASN A 45 -6.95 -7.06 7.17
N ASP A 46 -7.21 -6.11 6.28
CA ASP A 46 -8.57 -5.58 6.05
C ASP A 46 -9.50 -6.66 5.51
N ALA A 47 -9.03 -7.50 4.58
CA ALA A 47 -9.81 -8.59 3.99
C ALA A 47 -10.17 -9.66 5.03
N LYS A 48 -9.22 -10.03 5.90
CA LYS A 48 -9.47 -10.94 7.04
C LYS A 48 -10.45 -10.37 8.05
N ALA A 49 -10.33 -9.08 8.37
CA ALA A 49 -11.24 -8.41 9.29
C ALA A 49 -12.70 -8.40 8.77
N ARG A 50 -12.87 -8.47 7.44
CA ARG A 50 -14.18 -8.47 6.75
C ARG A 50 -14.70 -9.85 6.39
N GLY A 51 -14.04 -10.93 6.78
CA GLY A 51 -14.51 -12.28 6.47
C GLY A 51 -14.44 -12.67 5.00
N ASN A 52 -13.52 -12.07 4.24
CA ASN A 52 -13.31 -12.41 2.84
C ASN A 52 -12.73 -13.83 2.71
N SER A 53 -13.19 -14.62 1.72
CA SER A 53 -12.69 -15.97 1.45
C SER A 53 -11.25 -15.98 0.94
N ASP A 54 -10.85 -14.92 0.22
CA ASP A 54 -9.58 -14.90 -0.52
C ASP A 54 -8.68 -13.72 -0.11
N PRO A 55 -8.34 -13.57 1.19
CA PRO A 55 -7.58 -12.41 1.67
C PRO A 55 -6.15 -12.38 1.12
N ALA A 56 -5.54 -13.55 0.90
CA ALA A 56 -4.18 -13.65 0.36
C ALA A 56 -4.10 -13.16 -1.10
N MET A 57 -5.10 -13.50 -1.92
CA MET A 57 -5.19 -13.03 -3.30
C MET A 57 -5.23 -11.50 -3.35
N TRP A 58 -6.10 -10.88 -2.55
CA TRP A 58 -6.19 -9.42 -2.48
C TRP A 58 -4.90 -8.77 -1.99
N GLY A 59 -4.26 -9.33 -0.95
CA GLY A 59 -2.98 -8.86 -0.46
C GLY A 59 -1.86 -8.92 -1.51
N LEU A 60 -1.78 -10.02 -2.27
CA LEU A 60 -0.79 -10.20 -3.33
C LEU A 60 -1.04 -9.27 -4.53
N LEU A 61 -2.28 -9.14 -4.98
CA LEU A 61 -2.64 -8.24 -6.07
C LEU A 61 -2.26 -6.80 -5.75
N VAL A 62 -2.61 -6.31 -4.55
CA VAL A 62 -2.27 -4.95 -4.12
C VAL A 62 -0.77 -4.79 -3.87
N GLY A 63 -0.12 -5.78 -3.26
CA GLY A 63 1.31 -5.72 -2.99
C GLY A 63 2.19 -5.73 -4.25
N ILE A 64 1.76 -6.41 -5.32
CA ILE A 64 2.54 -6.53 -6.56
C ILE A 64 2.16 -5.48 -7.60
N LEU A 65 0.86 -5.29 -7.86
CA LEU A 65 0.36 -4.38 -8.90
C LEU A 65 0.05 -2.97 -8.35
N GLY A 66 0.13 -2.77 -7.04
CA GLY A 66 0.00 -1.47 -6.39
C GLY A 66 -1.43 -0.96 -6.29
N TRP A 67 -1.61 0.33 -6.60
CA TRP A 67 -2.83 1.08 -6.28
C TRP A 67 -4.06 0.65 -7.09
N ILE A 68 -3.90 0.22 -8.34
CA ILE A 68 -5.02 -0.12 -9.22
C ILE A 68 -5.91 -1.21 -8.61
N PRO A 69 -5.41 -2.42 -8.27
CA PRO A 69 -6.24 -3.40 -7.57
C PRO A 69 -6.59 -2.99 -6.15
N GLY A 70 -5.81 -2.10 -5.51
CA GLY A 70 -6.13 -1.55 -4.20
C GLY A 70 -7.44 -0.76 -4.23
N ILE A 71 -7.63 0.10 -5.23
CA ILE A 71 -8.86 0.85 -5.44
C ILE A 71 -10.02 -0.10 -5.76
N VAL A 72 -9.80 -1.06 -6.67
CA VAL A 72 -10.82 -2.06 -7.01
C VAL A 72 -11.26 -2.85 -5.78
N TYR A 73 -10.30 -3.29 -4.95
CA TYR A 73 -10.58 -3.95 -3.68
C TYR A 73 -11.48 -3.10 -2.78
N LEU A 74 -11.14 -1.81 -2.60
CA LEU A 74 -11.93 -0.89 -1.79
C LEU A 74 -13.37 -0.74 -2.27
N CYS A 75 -13.59 -0.77 -3.59
CA CYS A 75 -14.93 -0.74 -4.19
C CYS A 75 -15.72 -2.02 -3.92
N VAL A 76 -15.08 -3.19 -4.01
CA VAL A 76 -15.80 -4.49 -3.94
C VAL A 76 -15.83 -5.12 -2.55
N ARG A 77 -14.98 -4.69 -1.61
CA ARG A 77 -14.78 -5.36 -0.31
C ARG A 77 -16.04 -5.53 0.54
N ASN A 78 -17.04 -4.66 0.38
CA ASN A 78 -18.30 -4.73 1.13
C ASN A 78 -19.44 -5.40 0.35
N HIS A 79 -19.24 -5.76 -0.92
CA HIS A 79 -20.30 -6.28 -1.78
C HIS A 79 -20.93 -7.57 -1.23
N ARG A 80 -20.12 -8.48 -0.66
CA ARG A 80 -20.64 -9.72 -0.05
C ARG A 80 -21.37 -9.45 1.27
N ALA A 81 -20.80 -8.62 2.13
CA ALA A 81 -21.38 -8.28 3.44
C ALA A 81 -22.74 -7.56 3.31
N ASN A 82 -22.87 -6.71 2.29
CA ASN A 82 -24.09 -5.94 2.02
C ASN A 82 -25.11 -6.66 1.13
N ARG A 83 -24.84 -7.90 0.72
CA ARG A 83 -25.83 -8.71 0.01
C ARG A 83 -27.06 -8.87 0.90
N LEU A 84 -28.25 -8.70 0.33
CA LEU A 84 -29.50 -8.93 1.02
C LEU A 84 -29.89 -10.41 0.92
N MET A 85 -30.44 -10.95 2.01
CA MET A 85 -31.04 -12.28 2.06
C MET A 85 -32.38 -12.21 2.81
N ALA A 86 -33.29 -13.11 2.48
CA ALA A 86 -34.56 -13.25 3.19
C ALA A 86 -34.39 -14.18 4.41
N CYS A 87 -34.92 -13.77 5.55
CA CYS A 87 -34.96 -14.61 6.74
C CYS A 87 -35.83 -15.86 6.49
N PRO A 88 -35.35 -17.07 6.76
CA PRO A 88 -36.11 -18.30 6.52
C PRO A 88 -37.34 -18.45 7.44
N GLN A 89 -37.37 -17.75 8.57
CA GLN A 89 -38.46 -17.86 9.56
C GLN A 89 -39.55 -16.79 9.37
N CYS A 90 -39.18 -15.54 9.07
CA CYS A 90 -40.13 -14.42 9.00
C CYS A 90 -40.20 -13.71 7.64
N GLY A 91 -39.36 -14.08 6.67
CA GLY A 91 -39.32 -13.49 5.32
C GLY A 91 -38.71 -12.08 5.23
N PHE A 92 -38.28 -11.48 6.34
CA PHE A 92 -37.69 -10.13 6.35
C PHE A 92 -36.34 -10.10 5.60
N ALA A 93 -36.15 -9.12 4.73
CA ALA A 93 -34.92 -8.94 3.96
C ALA A 93 -33.88 -8.16 4.77
N HIS A 94 -32.73 -8.75 5.02
CA HIS A 94 -31.66 -8.14 5.82
C HIS A 94 -30.27 -8.54 5.29
N ARG A 95 -29.18 -7.97 5.85
CA ARG A 95 -27.83 -8.17 5.30
C ARG A 95 -27.27 -9.53 5.72
N VAL A 96 -26.53 -10.19 4.82
CA VAL A 96 -25.89 -11.49 5.12
C VAL A 96 -24.89 -11.39 6.28
N ALA A 97 -24.23 -10.23 6.47
CA ALA A 97 -23.27 -10.04 7.55
C ALA A 97 -23.90 -9.88 8.94
N GLU A 98 -25.23 -9.70 9.05
CA GLU A 98 -25.88 -9.52 10.35
C GLU A 98 -26.03 -10.87 11.07
N PRO A 99 -25.59 -10.97 12.34
CA PRO A 99 -25.59 -12.23 13.09
C PRO A 99 -27.00 -12.75 13.43
N PHE A 100 -27.98 -11.84 13.54
CA PHE A 100 -29.36 -12.15 13.88
C PHE A 100 -30.31 -11.38 12.96
N CYS A 101 -31.47 -11.96 12.68
CA CYS A 101 -32.53 -11.24 11.98
C CYS A 101 -33.04 -10.07 12.85
N PRO A 102 -33.10 -8.83 12.34
CA PRO A 102 -33.51 -7.67 13.14
C PRO A 102 -35.00 -7.72 13.56
N GLN A 103 -35.82 -8.52 12.86
CA GLN A 103 -37.26 -8.63 13.13
C GLN A 103 -37.55 -9.75 14.14
N CYS A 104 -37.17 -10.99 13.82
CA CYS A 104 -37.53 -12.17 14.63
C CYS A 104 -36.38 -12.71 15.49
N HIS A 105 -35.20 -12.08 15.45
CA HIS A 105 -34.03 -12.42 16.26
C HIS A 105 -33.50 -13.86 16.10
N VAL A 106 -33.94 -14.58 15.05
CA VAL A 106 -33.37 -15.88 14.71
C VAL A 106 -31.92 -15.70 14.24
N GLN A 107 -31.06 -16.65 14.61
CA GLN A 107 -29.65 -16.64 14.20
C GLN A 107 -29.50 -16.80 12.69
N ASN A 108 -28.60 -16.03 12.10
CA ASN A 108 -28.25 -16.10 10.69
C ASN A 108 -27.04 -17.03 10.48
N PRO A 109 -27.21 -18.24 9.92
CA PRO A 109 -26.10 -19.17 9.69
C PRO A 109 -25.11 -18.66 8.63
N TYR A 110 -25.53 -17.79 7.72
CA TYR A 110 -24.70 -17.26 6.64
C TYR A 110 -23.75 -16.14 7.10
N SER A 111 -23.94 -15.62 8.31
CA SER A 111 -23.09 -14.57 8.89
C SER A 111 -21.73 -15.09 9.41
N ALA A 112 -21.55 -16.41 9.54
CA ALA A 112 -20.37 -17.01 10.15
C ALA A 112 -19.02 -16.52 9.59
N PRO A 113 -18.83 -16.33 8.27
CA PRO A 113 -17.57 -15.80 7.72
C PRO A 113 -17.23 -14.39 8.24
N PHE A 114 -18.24 -13.59 8.59
CA PHE A 114 -18.09 -12.21 9.07
C PHE A 114 -17.91 -12.13 10.59
N GLN A 115 -18.09 -13.24 11.31
CA GLN A 115 -17.96 -13.33 12.76
C GLN A 115 -16.53 -13.71 13.16
N ASN A 116 -15.59 -12.80 12.94
CA ASN A 116 -14.20 -13.01 13.31
C ASN A 116 -13.87 -12.31 14.66
N PRO A 117 -13.50 -13.04 15.72
CA PRO A 117 -13.18 -12.45 17.02
C PRO A 117 -11.94 -11.55 16.98
N LEU A 118 -11.06 -11.73 16.00
CA LEU A 118 -9.85 -10.92 15.79
C LEU A 118 -10.08 -9.75 14.82
N ALA A 119 -11.32 -9.54 14.35
CA ALA A 119 -11.62 -8.52 13.34
C ALA A 119 -11.21 -7.11 13.75
N ALA A 120 -11.45 -6.73 15.02
CA ALA A 120 -11.08 -5.41 15.52
C ALA A 120 -9.55 -5.20 15.51
N GLN A 121 -8.79 -6.21 15.96
CA GLN A 121 -7.34 -6.17 15.97
C GLN A 121 -6.76 -6.13 14.54
N GLN A 122 -7.31 -6.92 13.63
CA GLN A 122 -6.90 -6.96 12.22
C GLN A 122 -7.23 -5.64 11.51
N ALA A 123 -8.39 -5.05 11.75
CA ALA A 123 -8.76 -3.75 11.22
C ALA A 123 -7.84 -2.63 11.73
N HIS A 124 -7.44 -2.69 13.00
CA HIS A 124 -6.48 -1.74 13.56
C HIS A 124 -5.09 -1.89 12.91
N ARG A 125 -4.58 -3.13 12.79
CA ARG A 125 -3.32 -3.40 12.07
C ARG A 125 -3.38 -2.95 10.62
N ALA A 126 -4.48 -3.20 9.92
CA ALA A 126 -4.67 -2.77 8.54
C ALA A 126 -4.56 -1.24 8.40
N LYS A 127 -5.19 -0.47 9.30
CA LYS A 127 -5.08 0.99 9.32
C LYS A 127 -3.65 1.46 9.56
N LEU A 128 -2.95 0.88 10.54
CA LEU A 128 -1.55 1.24 10.81
C LEU A 128 -0.65 0.95 9.61
N LEU A 129 -0.75 -0.24 9.03
CA LEU A 129 0.02 -0.63 7.85
C LEU A 129 -0.27 0.26 6.64
N LEU A 130 -1.53 0.64 6.44
CA LEU A 130 -1.93 1.56 5.39
C LEU A 130 -1.33 2.95 5.59
N ILE A 131 -1.37 3.48 6.82
CA ILE A 131 -0.78 4.79 7.14
C ILE A 131 0.73 4.76 6.88
N TRP A 132 1.44 3.77 7.41
CA TRP A 132 2.89 3.64 7.19
C TRP A 132 3.23 3.41 5.72
N GLY A 133 2.42 2.65 4.99
CA GLY A 133 2.58 2.44 3.55
C GLY A 133 2.42 3.74 2.76
N ILE A 134 1.40 4.55 3.07
CA ILE A 134 1.21 5.88 2.45
C ILE A 134 2.38 6.81 2.77
N VAL A 135 2.79 6.88 4.03
CA VAL A 135 3.92 7.72 4.45
C VAL A 135 5.21 7.32 3.72
N ALA A 136 5.49 6.02 3.62
CA ALA A 136 6.64 5.51 2.88
C ALA A 136 6.55 5.85 1.38
N TYR A 137 5.36 5.73 0.77
CA TYR A 137 5.14 6.06 -0.64
C TYR A 137 5.37 7.55 -0.92
N VAL A 138 4.87 8.43 -0.03
CA VAL A 138 5.12 9.88 -0.11
C VAL A 138 6.61 10.19 0.04
N ALA A 139 7.30 9.54 0.98
CA ALA A 139 8.74 9.72 1.16
C ALA A 139 9.54 9.30 -0.08
N VAL A 140 9.18 8.18 -0.72
CA VAL A 140 9.77 7.72 -1.98
C VAL A 140 9.65 8.78 -3.07
N ILE A 141 8.46 9.36 -3.25
CA ILE A 141 8.20 10.41 -4.24
C ILE A 141 9.06 11.65 -3.96
N LEU A 142 9.06 12.14 -2.72
CA LEU A 142 9.82 13.33 -2.33
C LEU A 142 11.33 13.12 -2.51
N LEU A 143 11.86 11.97 -2.07
CA LEU A 143 13.27 11.62 -2.23
C LEU A 143 13.67 11.51 -3.70
N ALA A 144 12.82 10.93 -4.55
CA ALA A 144 13.07 10.85 -5.98
C ALA A 144 13.10 12.24 -6.64
N ILE A 145 12.17 13.13 -6.26
CA ILE A 145 12.15 14.51 -6.78
C ILE A 145 13.40 15.27 -6.33
N ILE A 146 13.72 15.23 -5.04
CA ILE A 146 14.89 15.92 -4.48
C ILE A 146 16.18 15.40 -5.11
N SER A 147 16.31 14.08 -5.33
CA SER A 147 17.52 13.49 -5.90
C SER A 147 17.75 13.90 -7.35
N VAL A 148 16.68 14.03 -8.14
CA VAL A 148 16.75 14.54 -9.52
C VAL A 148 17.20 16.00 -9.51
N PHE A 149 16.60 16.85 -8.69
CA PHE A 149 17.03 18.25 -8.58
C PHE A 149 18.50 18.37 -8.14
N TRP A 150 18.89 17.61 -7.12
CA TRP A 150 20.28 17.58 -6.65
C TRP A 150 21.25 17.15 -7.76
N LEU A 151 20.97 16.05 -8.47
CA LEU A 151 21.80 15.58 -9.57
C LEU A 151 21.94 16.64 -10.67
N THR A 152 20.83 17.27 -11.08
CA THR A 152 20.86 18.32 -12.12
C THR A 152 21.70 19.51 -11.69
N ALA A 153 21.55 19.99 -10.45
CA ALA A 153 22.35 21.08 -9.91
C ALA A 153 23.84 20.72 -9.85
N SER A 154 24.17 19.49 -9.43
CA SER A 154 25.56 19.01 -9.41
C SER A 154 26.18 18.96 -10.81
N LEU A 155 25.46 18.43 -11.81
CA LEU A 155 25.97 18.35 -13.18
C LEU A 155 26.11 19.72 -13.85
N ILE A 156 25.18 20.65 -13.61
CA ILE A 156 25.30 22.03 -14.07
C ILE A 156 26.52 22.70 -13.43
N GLY A 157 26.72 22.51 -12.12
CA GLY A 157 27.91 22.99 -11.42
C GLY A 157 29.19 22.49 -12.08
N VAL A 158 29.29 21.18 -12.35
CA VAL A 158 30.44 20.60 -13.05
C VAL A 158 30.63 21.18 -14.45
N ALA A 159 29.56 21.44 -15.19
CA ALA A 159 29.64 22.01 -16.54
C ALA A 159 30.09 23.49 -16.57
N MET A 160 30.01 24.20 -15.44
CA MET A 160 30.45 25.58 -15.29
C MET A 160 31.91 25.72 -14.83
N TYR A 161 32.55 24.62 -14.41
CA TYR A 161 33.98 24.54 -14.03
C TYR A 161 34.85 24.05 -15.19
#